data_AF-A0A6B3FU83-F1
#
_entry.id   AF-A0A6B3FU83-F1
#
_cell.length_a   1.000
_cell.length_b   1.000
_cell.length_c   1.000
_cell.angle_alpha   90.00
_cell.angle_beta   90.00
_cell.angle_gamma   90.00
#
_symmetry.space_group_name_H-M   'P 1'
#
loop_
_entity.id
_entity.type
_entity.pdbx_description
1 polymer ?
#
loop_
_entity_poly.entity_id
_entity_poly.type
_entity_poly.pdbx_seq_one_letter_code
_entity_poly.pdbx_strand_id
1 'polypeptide(L)'
;TEKLDNGGNQGIYLAGQNWYVLAGFIWDEGGELADENGGDWQGALDTPQALAGMEFYQKLQALGDGPKDADEEKPPQTDVFAKGDVAQIISVPGSAALIEQKNPELKGKLGYFPIPGKTAKAPGSVFTGGSDLIVPKNADERSAGIAVVKALASEKWQTELARGMSYVPNKPSLAHVIEGEEGTAAMAEGATQGRATPNSAQWAR
;
A
#
# COMPACT_ATOMS: atom_id res chain seq x y z
N THR A 1 -18.03 -4.26 -3.83
CA THR A 1 -18.08 -2.80 -3.71
C THR A 1 -19.43 -2.22 -4.10
N GLU A 2 -19.94 -2.37 -5.32
CA GLU A 2 -21.23 -1.78 -5.74
C GLU A 2 -22.40 -2.11 -4.80
N LYS A 3 -22.51 -3.38 -4.36
CA LYS A 3 -23.54 -3.79 -3.40
C LYS A 3 -23.44 -3.08 -2.05
N LEU A 4 -22.27 -2.58 -1.68
CA LEU A 4 -22.01 -1.88 -0.42
C LEU A 4 -22.20 -0.36 -0.56
N ASP A 5 -22.20 0.14 -1.79
CA ASP A 5 -22.45 1.55 -2.13
C ASP A 5 -23.96 1.82 -2.17
N ASN A 6 -24.59 1.88 -0.99
CA ASN A 6 -26.03 2.03 -0.87
C ASN A 6 -26.43 2.68 0.47
N GLY A 7 -27.64 3.24 0.52
CA GLY A 7 -28.27 3.62 1.80
C GLY A 7 -27.54 4.72 2.58
N GLY A 8 -26.74 5.55 1.89
CA GLY A 8 -25.88 6.57 2.51
C GLY A 8 -24.47 6.08 2.84
N ASN A 9 -24.16 4.80 2.57
CA ASN A 9 -22.80 4.28 2.66
C ASN A 9 -22.08 4.39 1.32
N GLN A 10 -20.78 4.66 1.40
CA GLN A 10 -19.84 4.56 0.30
C GLN A 10 -19.31 3.13 0.20
N GLY A 11 -19.33 2.55 -1.00
CA GLY A 11 -18.80 1.21 -1.23
C GLY A 11 -17.29 1.11 -0.98
N ILE A 12 -16.54 2.14 -1.33
CA ILE A 12 -15.10 2.28 -1.05
C ILE A 12 -14.71 3.77 -1.00
N TYR A 13 -13.86 4.15 -0.06
CA TYR A 13 -13.20 5.45 -0.12
C TYR A 13 -11.85 5.32 -0.85
N LEU A 14 -11.69 6.06 -1.95
CA LEU A 14 -10.49 6.01 -2.79
C LEU A 14 -10.19 7.42 -3.35
N ALA A 15 -9.08 8.02 -2.92
CA ALA A 15 -8.65 9.33 -3.42
C ALA A 15 -8.16 9.25 -4.88
N GLY A 16 -8.31 10.29 -5.68
CA GLY A 16 -8.00 10.25 -7.12
C GLY A 16 -6.51 10.19 -7.46
N GLN A 17 -5.63 10.62 -6.57
CA GLN A 17 -4.18 10.63 -6.79
C GLN A 17 -3.43 9.55 -6.00
N ASN A 18 -4.11 8.50 -5.52
CA ASN A 18 -3.46 7.36 -4.87
C ASN A 18 -2.79 6.46 -5.92
N TRP A 19 -1.62 6.90 -6.40
CA TRP A 19 -0.86 6.25 -7.46
C TRP A 19 -0.33 4.87 -7.04
N TYR A 20 -0.15 4.61 -5.74
CA TYR A 20 0.25 3.31 -5.22
C TYR A 20 -0.79 2.23 -5.55
N VAL A 21 -2.07 2.54 -5.34
CA VAL A 21 -3.18 1.64 -5.68
C VAL A 21 -3.35 1.55 -7.20
N LEU A 22 -3.25 2.68 -7.90
CA LEU A 22 -3.34 2.70 -9.37
C LEU A 22 -2.28 1.80 -10.02
N ALA A 23 -1.04 1.81 -9.53
CA ALA A 23 0.02 0.96 -10.05
C ALA A 23 -0.36 -0.53 -10.03
N GLY A 24 -0.98 -0.99 -8.93
CA GLY A 24 -1.52 -2.35 -8.81
C GLY A 24 -2.47 -2.71 -9.95
N PHE A 25 -3.45 -1.85 -10.22
CA PHE A 25 -4.44 -2.11 -11.28
C PHE A 25 -3.86 -1.99 -12.69
N ILE A 26 -2.86 -1.13 -12.92
CA ILE A 26 -2.11 -1.09 -14.18
C ILE A 26 -1.41 -2.43 -14.42
N TRP A 27 -0.75 -2.97 -13.40
CA TRP A 27 -0.05 -4.26 -13.49
C TRP A 27 -0.99 -5.44 -13.69
N ASP A 28 -2.17 -5.42 -13.07
CA ASP A 28 -3.20 -6.45 -13.28
C ASP A 28 -3.72 -6.48 -14.72
N GLU A 29 -3.74 -5.35 -15.40
CA GLU A 29 -4.04 -5.25 -16.83
C GLU A 29 -2.84 -5.58 -17.74
N GLY A 30 -1.69 -5.94 -17.14
CA GLY A 30 -0.45 -6.25 -17.85
C GLY A 30 0.27 -5.02 -18.40
N GLY A 31 -0.06 -3.83 -17.89
CA GLY A 31 0.65 -2.58 -18.20
C GLY A 31 1.85 -2.36 -17.29
N GLU A 32 2.62 -1.32 -17.58
CA GLU A 32 3.78 -0.90 -16.80
C GLU A 32 3.74 0.60 -16.52
N LEU A 33 4.45 1.02 -15.47
CA LEU A 33 4.64 2.46 -15.19
C LEU A 33 5.69 3.06 -16.13
N ALA A 34 6.75 2.28 -16.38
CA ALA A 34 7.82 2.60 -17.33
C ALA A 34 8.48 1.31 -17.80
N ASP A 35 8.97 1.30 -19.03
CA ASP A 35 9.73 0.21 -19.62
C ASP A 35 11.23 0.51 -19.60
N GLU A 36 12.05 -0.49 -19.25
CA GLU A 36 13.51 -0.42 -19.32
C GLU A 36 14.01 -0.92 -20.68
N ASN A 37 14.78 -0.08 -21.37
CA ASN A 37 15.41 -0.39 -22.65
C ASN A 37 16.93 -0.14 -22.54
N GLY A 38 17.67 -1.17 -22.14
CA GLY A 38 19.14 -1.12 -22.12
C GLY A 38 19.74 -0.09 -21.16
N GLY A 39 19.06 0.18 -20.04
CA GLY A 39 19.46 1.16 -19.03
C GLY A 39 18.76 2.52 -19.15
N ASP A 40 18.06 2.77 -20.27
CA ASP A 40 17.16 3.91 -20.42
C ASP A 40 15.73 3.53 -20.01
N TRP A 41 14.98 4.49 -19.48
CA TRP A 41 13.59 4.30 -19.05
C TRP A 41 12.64 5.20 -19.83
N GLN A 42 11.52 4.64 -20.28
CA GLN A 42 10.44 5.37 -20.94
C GLN A 42 9.13 5.13 -20.19
N GLY A 43 8.36 6.19 -19.90
CA GLY A 43 7.04 6.05 -19.29
C GLY A 43 6.09 5.26 -20.20
N ALA A 44 5.29 4.36 -19.60
CA ALA A 44 4.41 3.42 -20.32
C ALA A 44 2.92 3.62 -19.98
N LEU A 45 2.57 4.77 -19.39
CA LEU A 45 1.21 5.07 -18.92
C LEU A 45 0.21 5.36 -20.05
N ASP A 46 0.67 5.56 -21.29
CA ASP A 46 -0.19 5.75 -22.47
C ASP A 46 -0.51 4.44 -23.20
N THR A 47 -0.01 3.31 -22.71
CA THR A 47 -0.32 1.99 -23.27
C THR A 47 -1.79 1.60 -23.05
N PRO A 48 -2.41 0.81 -23.95
CA PRO A 48 -3.78 0.34 -23.78
C PRO A 48 -4.04 -0.36 -22.43
N GLN A 49 -3.04 -1.09 -21.92
CA GLN A 49 -3.09 -1.80 -20.65
C GLN A 49 -3.09 -0.83 -19.47
N ALA A 50 -2.22 0.18 -19.47
CA ALA A 50 -2.22 1.21 -18.43
C ALA A 50 -3.53 2.01 -18.42
N LEU A 51 -4.07 2.34 -19.61
CA LEU A 51 -5.37 3.00 -19.74
C LEU A 51 -6.52 2.13 -19.22
N ALA A 52 -6.49 0.81 -19.44
CA ALA A 52 -7.46 -0.12 -18.86
C ALA A 52 -7.40 -0.14 -17.32
N GLY A 53 -6.20 -0.12 -16.73
CA GLY A 53 -6.01 -0.02 -15.28
C GLY A 53 -6.56 1.30 -14.71
N MET A 54 -6.31 2.42 -15.41
CA MET A 54 -6.88 3.73 -15.06
C MET A 54 -8.41 3.76 -15.18
N GLU A 55 -8.98 3.14 -16.21
CA GLU A 55 -10.43 3.04 -16.38
C GLU A 55 -11.06 2.23 -15.23
N PHE A 56 -10.42 1.11 -14.84
CA PHE A 56 -10.86 0.32 -13.69
C PHE A 56 -10.79 1.13 -12.39
N TYR A 57 -9.68 1.86 -12.17
CA TYR A 57 -9.53 2.76 -11.03
C TYR A 57 -10.67 3.78 -10.96
N GLN A 58 -11.01 4.40 -12.08
CA GLN A 58 -12.10 5.38 -12.17
C GLN A 58 -13.45 4.76 -11.81
N LYS A 59 -13.75 3.55 -12.30
CA LYS A 59 -14.98 2.82 -11.97
C LYS A 59 -15.05 2.51 -10.47
N LEU A 60 -13.95 2.09 -9.87
CA LEU A 60 -13.89 1.79 -8.44
C LEU A 60 -14.03 3.06 -7.59
N GLN A 61 -13.34 4.14 -7.97
CA GLN A 61 -13.42 5.44 -7.30
C GLN A 61 -14.85 6.00 -7.31
N ALA A 62 -15.61 5.79 -8.38
CA ALA A 62 -16.98 6.26 -8.50
C ALA A 62 -17.96 5.60 -7.51
N LEU A 63 -17.54 4.56 -6.77
CA LEU A 63 -18.33 3.86 -5.75
C LEU A 63 -18.09 4.44 -4.33
N GLY A 64 -17.74 5.71 -4.25
CA GLY A 64 -17.61 6.49 -3.03
C GLY A 64 -17.25 7.95 -3.31
N ASP A 65 -17.02 8.71 -2.24
CA ASP A 65 -16.90 10.17 -2.28
C ASP A 65 -15.45 10.63 -2.08
N GLY A 66 -14.48 9.82 -2.51
CA GLY A 66 -13.07 10.18 -2.49
C GLY A 66 -12.77 11.43 -3.33
N PRO A 67 -11.96 12.38 -2.84
CA PRO A 67 -11.59 13.57 -3.60
C PRO A 67 -10.82 13.17 -4.87
N LYS A 68 -11.18 13.74 -6.02
CA LYS A 68 -10.56 13.41 -7.31
C LYS A 68 -9.16 14.00 -7.48
N ASP A 69 -8.88 15.07 -6.76
CA ASP A 69 -7.71 15.93 -6.89
C ASP A 69 -6.83 15.94 -5.62
N ALA A 70 -6.85 14.84 -4.87
CA ALA A 70 -6.00 14.69 -3.69
C ALA A 70 -5.39 13.28 -3.57
N ASP A 71 -4.33 13.21 -2.77
CA ASP A 71 -3.67 11.97 -2.34
C ASP A 71 -4.46 11.28 -1.22
N GLU A 72 -4.03 10.06 -0.86
CA GLU A 72 -4.66 9.22 0.17
C GLU A 72 -4.56 9.75 1.61
N GLU A 73 -3.79 10.82 1.82
CA GLU A 73 -3.53 11.44 3.12
C GLU A 73 -4.21 12.80 3.28
N LYS A 74 -4.91 13.30 2.24
CA LYS A 74 -5.56 14.61 2.23
C LYS A 74 -7.03 14.55 1.76
N PRO A 75 -7.98 14.21 2.66
CA PRO A 75 -7.80 13.89 4.07
C PRO A 75 -7.29 12.45 4.30
N PRO A 76 -6.75 12.13 5.49
CA PRO A 76 -6.34 10.78 5.81
C PRO A 76 -7.51 9.80 5.68
N GLN A 77 -7.36 8.76 4.87
CA GLN A 77 -8.42 7.77 4.65
C GLN A 77 -8.91 7.08 5.94
N THR A 78 -8.06 6.96 6.96
CA THR A 78 -8.43 6.44 8.29
C THR A 78 -9.46 7.33 8.98
N ASP A 79 -9.35 8.65 8.80
CA ASP A 79 -10.23 9.62 9.43
C ASP A 79 -11.58 9.66 8.73
N VAL A 80 -11.59 9.43 7.42
CA VAL A 80 -12.83 9.28 6.66
C VAL A 80 -13.52 7.97 7.02
N PHE A 81 -12.80 6.84 7.01
CA PHE A 81 -13.38 5.53 7.35
C PHE A 81 -13.95 5.49 8.77
N ALA A 82 -13.27 6.13 9.73
CA ALA A 82 -13.73 6.19 11.12
C ALA A 82 -15.09 6.89 11.31
N LYS A 83 -15.61 7.63 10.30
CA LYS A 83 -16.96 8.21 10.35
C LYS A 83 -18.08 7.16 10.27
N GLY A 84 -17.77 5.96 9.79
CA GLY A 84 -18.66 4.79 9.84
C GLY A 84 -19.58 4.61 8.62
N ASP A 85 -19.47 5.47 7.60
CA ASP A 85 -20.25 5.43 6.35
C ASP A 85 -19.42 4.90 5.16
N VAL A 86 -18.20 4.42 5.37
CA VAL A 86 -17.35 3.82 4.33
C VAL A 86 -17.22 2.32 4.57
N ALA A 87 -17.54 1.51 3.56
CA ALA A 87 -17.47 0.06 3.70
C ALA A 87 -16.05 -0.51 3.53
N GLN A 88 -15.21 0.11 2.69
CA GLN A 88 -13.88 -0.38 2.35
C GLN A 88 -12.88 0.78 2.15
N ILE A 89 -11.61 0.55 2.50
CA ILE A 89 -10.44 1.34 2.09
C ILE A 89 -9.31 0.40 1.67
N ILE A 90 -8.36 0.89 0.87
CA ILE A 90 -7.13 0.17 0.57
C ILE A 90 -6.00 0.80 1.39
N SER A 91 -5.52 0.06 2.39
CA SER A 91 -4.58 0.60 3.35
C SER A 91 -3.65 -0.48 3.91
N VAL A 92 -2.67 -0.05 4.70
CA VAL A 92 -1.77 -0.95 5.43
C VAL A 92 -2.40 -1.41 6.76
N PRO A 93 -2.01 -2.57 7.32
CA PRO A 93 -2.60 -3.12 8.55
C PRO A 93 -2.64 -2.15 9.73
N GLY A 94 -1.59 -1.34 9.92
CA GLY A 94 -1.53 -0.35 10.99
C GLY A 94 -2.67 0.69 10.98
N SER A 95 -3.32 0.91 9.85
CA SER A 95 -4.47 1.82 9.72
C SER A 95 -5.66 1.40 10.58
N ALA A 96 -5.84 0.11 10.85
CA ALA A 96 -6.93 -0.38 11.67
C ALA A 96 -6.87 0.15 13.12
N ALA A 97 -5.68 0.15 13.73
CA ALA A 97 -5.50 0.68 15.07
C ALA A 97 -5.82 2.19 15.15
N LEU A 98 -5.47 2.95 14.10
CA LEU A 98 -5.78 4.37 14.00
C LEU A 98 -7.29 4.61 13.84
N ILE A 99 -7.97 3.78 13.04
CA ILE A 99 -9.43 3.83 12.88
C ILE A 99 -10.11 3.51 14.20
N GLU A 100 -9.74 2.42 14.88
CA GLU A 100 -10.33 2.03 16.17
C GLU A 100 -10.06 3.07 17.27
N GLN A 101 -8.92 3.77 17.23
CA GLN A 101 -8.65 4.88 18.15
C GLN A 101 -9.62 6.04 17.94
N LYS A 102 -9.96 6.36 16.69
CA LYS A 102 -10.86 7.47 16.33
C LYS A 102 -12.33 7.09 16.46
N ASN A 103 -12.66 5.83 16.21
CA ASN A 103 -13.99 5.27 16.39
C ASN A 103 -13.90 3.92 17.15
N PRO A 104 -13.96 3.98 18.49
CA PRO A 104 -13.89 2.78 19.35
C PRO A 104 -15.02 1.77 19.11
N GLU A 105 -16.13 2.16 18.48
CA GLU A 105 -17.24 1.24 18.18
C GLU A 105 -16.89 0.22 17.10
N LEU A 106 -15.87 0.50 16.28
CA LEU A 106 -15.37 -0.42 15.25
C LEU A 106 -14.40 -1.47 15.80
N LYS A 107 -14.05 -1.41 17.09
CA LYS A 107 -13.10 -2.33 17.71
C LYS A 107 -13.49 -3.79 17.52
N GLY A 108 -12.62 -4.57 16.89
CA GLY A 108 -12.85 -5.99 16.60
C GLY A 108 -13.95 -6.26 15.57
N LYS A 109 -14.35 -5.25 14.79
CA LYS A 109 -15.34 -5.37 13.69
C LYS A 109 -14.74 -5.18 12.30
N LEU A 110 -13.46 -4.81 12.22
CA LEU A 110 -12.76 -4.60 10.95
C LEU A 110 -12.33 -5.95 10.37
N GLY A 111 -12.63 -6.15 9.08
CA GLY A 111 -12.17 -7.31 8.32
C GLY A 111 -10.99 -6.94 7.40
N TYR A 112 -10.22 -7.95 7.00
CA TYR A 112 -9.03 -7.80 6.17
C TYR A 112 -9.03 -8.84 5.07
N PHE A 113 -8.66 -8.44 3.86
CA PHE A 113 -8.51 -9.33 2.72
C PHE A 113 -7.49 -8.72 1.74
N PRO A 114 -6.76 -9.54 0.97
CA PRO A 114 -5.87 -9.02 -0.06
C PRO A 114 -6.68 -8.31 -1.15
N ILE A 115 -6.07 -7.33 -1.82
CA ILE A 115 -6.68 -6.70 -2.99
C ILE A 115 -7.04 -7.80 -4.00
N PRO A 116 -8.31 -7.95 -4.42
CA PRO A 116 -8.69 -9.03 -5.32
C PRO A 116 -8.04 -8.87 -6.70
N GLY A 117 -7.54 -9.97 -7.26
CA GLY A 117 -7.04 -9.99 -8.62
C GLY A 117 -8.16 -10.16 -9.64
N LYS A 118 -7.80 -10.22 -10.93
CA LYS A 118 -8.76 -10.41 -12.04
C LYS A 118 -9.52 -11.74 -12.00
N THR A 119 -9.06 -12.69 -11.18
CA THR A 119 -9.79 -13.95 -10.93
C THR A 119 -9.90 -14.18 -9.43
N ALA A 120 -10.94 -14.87 -8.99
CA ALA A 120 -11.14 -15.21 -7.58
C ALA A 120 -10.08 -16.18 -6.99
N LYS A 121 -9.11 -16.63 -7.79
CA LYS A 121 -8.10 -17.62 -7.39
C LYS A 121 -6.80 -16.98 -6.88
N ALA A 122 -6.58 -15.70 -7.13
CA ALA A 122 -5.32 -15.04 -6.82
C ALA A 122 -5.57 -13.58 -6.38
N PRO A 123 -4.76 -13.06 -5.46
CA PRO A 123 -4.72 -11.63 -5.18
C PRO A 123 -4.24 -10.85 -6.41
N GLY A 124 -4.59 -9.57 -6.45
CA GLY A 124 -4.12 -8.63 -7.45
C GLY A 124 -2.71 -8.15 -7.14
N SER A 125 -2.11 -7.51 -8.13
CA SER A 125 -0.80 -6.87 -8.02
C SER A 125 -0.88 -5.71 -7.03
N VAL A 126 0.11 -5.60 -6.16
CA VAL A 126 0.15 -4.54 -5.14
C VAL A 126 1.47 -3.78 -5.18
N PHE A 127 1.41 -2.49 -4.92
CA PHE A 127 2.62 -1.70 -4.74
C PHE A 127 3.34 -2.13 -3.46
N THR A 128 4.60 -2.51 -3.59
CA THR A 128 5.50 -2.77 -2.47
C THR A 128 6.50 -1.63 -2.38
N GLY A 129 6.28 -0.78 -1.39
CA GLY A 129 7.19 0.31 -1.03
C GLY A 129 7.85 0.08 0.31
N GLY A 130 8.25 1.18 0.94
CA GLY A 130 8.84 1.17 2.26
C GLY A 130 9.82 2.31 2.43
N SER A 131 10.79 2.13 3.30
CA SER A 131 11.87 3.09 3.51
C SER A 131 13.18 2.35 3.67
N ASP A 132 14.19 2.85 2.96
CA ASP A 132 15.57 2.44 3.16
C ASP A 132 16.28 3.39 4.13
N LEU A 133 17.20 2.84 4.90
CA LEU A 133 18.07 3.61 5.77
C LEU A 133 19.40 3.86 5.07
N ILE A 134 19.71 5.13 4.81
CA ILE A 134 20.94 5.54 4.15
C ILE A 134 21.86 6.30 5.11
N VAL A 135 23.17 6.10 4.95
CA VAL A 135 24.18 6.94 5.61
C VAL A 135 24.82 7.84 4.54
N PRO A 136 24.63 9.17 4.62
CA PRO A 136 25.22 10.08 3.64
C PRO A 136 26.73 9.90 3.51
N LYS A 137 27.26 10.02 2.29
CA LYS A 137 28.69 9.86 2.01
C LYS A 137 29.55 10.85 2.83
N ASN A 138 29.06 12.07 3.03
CA ASN A 138 29.76 13.16 3.69
C ASN A 138 29.28 13.39 5.15
N ALA A 139 28.69 12.38 5.79
CA ALA A 139 28.29 12.49 7.19
C ALA A 139 29.51 12.63 8.11
N ASP A 140 29.50 13.60 9.03
CA ASP A 140 30.60 13.85 9.97
C ASP A 140 30.92 12.61 10.82
N GLU A 141 29.88 11.91 11.30
CA GLU A 141 29.98 10.70 12.12
C GLU A 141 29.58 9.44 11.35
N ARG A 142 30.10 9.27 10.13
CA ARG A 142 29.70 8.20 9.21
C ARG A 142 29.76 6.79 9.82
N SER A 143 30.80 6.49 10.59
CA SER A 143 30.95 5.17 11.24
C SER A 143 29.86 4.91 12.29
N ALA A 144 29.47 5.92 13.06
CA ALA A 144 28.38 5.82 14.02
C ALA A 144 27.03 5.66 13.31
N GLY A 145 26.80 6.42 12.22
CA GLY A 145 25.63 6.24 11.37
C GLY A 145 25.49 4.81 10.84
N ILE A 146 26.60 4.22 10.36
CA ILE A 146 26.63 2.82 9.90
C ILE A 146 26.30 1.86 11.07
N ALA A 147 26.79 2.14 12.28
CA ALA A 147 26.47 1.31 13.45
C ALA A 147 24.98 1.33 13.79
N VAL A 148 24.32 2.49 13.70
CA VAL A 148 22.87 2.62 13.90
C VAL A 148 22.10 1.84 12.84
N VAL A 149 22.44 2.00 11.55
CA VAL A 149 21.77 1.25 10.46
C VAL A 149 21.95 -0.27 10.65
N LYS A 150 23.15 -0.73 11.02
CA LYS A 150 23.40 -2.13 11.34
C LYS A 150 22.56 -2.62 12.52
N ALA A 151 22.41 -1.81 13.57
CA ALA A 151 21.54 -2.16 14.69
C ALA A 151 20.09 -2.29 14.23
N LEU A 152 19.55 -1.32 13.50
CA LEU A 152 18.16 -1.35 13.00
C LEU A 152 17.89 -2.51 12.03
N ALA A 153 18.90 -2.95 11.28
CA ALA A 153 18.82 -4.12 10.39
C ALA A 153 18.98 -5.48 11.12
N SER A 154 19.30 -5.48 12.41
CA SER A 154 19.40 -6.70 13.22
C SER A 154 18.02 -7.34 13.45
N GLU A 155 18.00 -8.64 13.69
CA GLU A 155 16.76 -9.38 13.99
C GLU A 155 15.99 -8.79 15.18
N LYS A 156 16.70 -8.40 16.23
CA LYS A 156 16.09 -7.76 17.41
C LYS A 156 15.28 -6.53 17.00
N TRP A 157 15.90 -5.56 16.34
CA TRP A 157 15.23 -4.31 16.02
C TRP A 157 14.19 -4.46 14.91
N GLN A 158 14.40 -5.34 13.94
CA GLN A 158 13.37 -5.67 12.96
C GLN A 158 12.12 -6.29 13.61
N THR A 159 12.30 -7.14 14.64
CA THR A 159 11.19 -7.72 15.42
C THR A 159 10.45 -6.64 16.21
N GLU A 160 11.18 -5.77 16.91
CA GLU A 160 10.58 -4.68 17.69
C GLU A 160 9.83 -3.68 16.80
N LEU A 161 10.41 -3.30 15.65
CA LEU A 161 9.77 -2.41 14.69
C LEU A 161 8.50 -3.04 14.09
N ALA A 162 8.54 -4.32 13.72
CA ALA A 162 7.38 -5.02 13.18
C ALA A 162 6.21 -5.03 14.18
N ARG A 163 6.49 -5.35 15.45
CA ARG A 163 5.47 -5.35 16.52
C ARG A 163 4.96 -3.94 16.86
N GLY A 164 5.86 -2.96 16.92
CA GLY A 164 5.52 -1.60 17.34
C GLY A 164 4.83 -0.77 16.26
N MET A 165 5.12 -1.03 14.99
CA MET A 165 4.58 -0.28 13.85
C MET A 165 3.54 -1.06 13.03
N SER A 166 3.30 -2.33 13.36
CA SER A 166 2.44 -3.25 12.60
C SER A 166 2.80 -3.29 11.10
N TYR A 167 4.10 -3.29 10.80
CA TYR A 167 4.64 -3.44 9.46
C TYR A 167 5.05 -4.87 9.17
N VAL A 168 4.91 -5.28 7.90
CA VAL A 168 5.48 -6.53 7.42
C VAL A 168 7.01 -6.43 7.43
N PRO A 169 7.72 -7.31 8.16
CA PRO A 169 9.18 -7.30 8.18
C PRO A 169 9.77 -7.52 6.79
N ASN A 170 10.85 -6.79 6.45
CA ASN A 170 11.55 -6.95 5.16
C ASN A 170 12.35 -8.28 5.06
N LYS A 171 12.43 -9.05 6.15
CA LYS A 171 13.08 -10.38 6.16
C LYS A 171 12.01 -11.47 6.18
N PRO A 172 11.97 -12.36 5.18
CA PRO A 172 11.05 -13.50 5.18
C PRO A 172 11.12 -14.35 6.45
N SER A 173 12.32 -14.49 7.04
CA SER A 173 12.52 -15.22 8.29
C SER A 173 11.78 -14.65 9.50
N LEU A 174 11.37 -13.38 9.45
CA LEU A 174 10.64 -12.70 10.51
C LEU A 174 9.13 -12.65 10.28
N ALA A 175 8.61 -13.26 9.20
CA ALA A 175 7.18 -13.34 8.94
C ALA A 175 6.41 -14.01 10.10
N HIS A 176 7.06 -14.87 10.89
CA HIS A 176 6.45 -15.49 12.07
C HIS A 176 6.11 -14.49 13.19
N VAL A 177 6.72 -13.30 13.22
CA VAL A 177 6.52 -12.29 14.27
C VAL A 177 5.12 -11.68 14.23
N ILE A 178 4.48 -11.73 13.06
CA ILE A 178 3.15 -11.19 12.75
C ILE A 178 2.11 -12.30 12.57
N GLU A 179 2.47 -13.57 12.83
CA GLU A 179 1.54 -14.70 12.79
C GLU A 179 0.41 -14.51 13.81
N GLY A 180 -0.83 -14.68 13.36
CA GLY A 180 -2.04 -14.49 14.18
C GLY A 180 -2.69 -13.10 14.07
N GLU A 181 -2.07 -12.16 13.35
CA GLU A 181 -2.67 -10.86 13.03
C GLU A 181 -3.38 -10.93 11.67
N GLU A 182 -4.71 -10.90 11.67
CA GLU A 182 -5.52 -11.07 10.45
C GLU A 182 -5.17 -10.05 9.35
N GLY A 183 -4.96 -8.79 9.72
CA GLY A 183 -4.57 -7.74 8.78
C GLY A 183 -3.21 -8.00 8.14
N THR A 184 -2.24 -8.42 8.95
CA THR A 184 -0.88 -8.67 8.47
C THR A 184 -0.81 -9.96 7.63
N ALA A 185 -1.62 -10.98 7.96
CA ALA A 185 -1.78 -12.18 7.13
C ALA A 185 -2.37 -11.85 5.75
N ALA A 186 -3.42 -11.03 5.68
CA ALA A 186 -4.01 -10.59 4.42
C ALA A 186 -3.00 -9.78 3.56
N MET A 187 -2.22 -8.90 4.19
CA MET A 187 -1.16 -8.17 3.49
C MET A 187 -0.06 -9.12 2.98
N ALA A 188 0.34 -10.12 3.78
CA ALA A 188 1.37 -11.08 3.37
C ALA A 188 0.94 -11.90 2.13
N GLU A 189 -0.34 -12.28 2.04
CA GLU A 189 -0.89 -12.91 0.84
C GLU A 189 -0.81 -12.00 -0.39
N GLY A 190 -1.26 -10.74 -0.26
CA GLY A 190 -1.19 -9.74 -1.33
C GLY A 190 0.26 -9.43 -1.76
N ALA A 191 1.19 -9.37 -0.81
CA ALA A 191 2.60 -9.08 -1.05
C ALA A 191 3.30 -10.13 -1.94
N THR A 192 2.72 -11.32 -2.12
CA THR A 192 3.22 -12.30 -3.09
C THR A 192 3.11 -11.82 -4.55
N GLN A 193 2.26 -10.82 -4.81
CA GLN A 193 2.14 -10.09 -6.09
C GLN A 193 2.74 -8.68 -6.00
N GLY A 194 3.62 -8.47 -5.03
CA GLY A 194 4.25 -7.18 -4.77
C GLY A 194 5.19 -6.73 -5.88
N ARG A 195 5.05 -5.49 -6.32
CA ARG A 195 5.93 -4.87 -7.31
C ARG A 195 6.38 -3.48 -6.81
N ALA A 196 7.65 -3.15 -7.06
CA ALA A 196 8.23 -1.87 -6.67
C ALA A 196 8.22 -0.87 -7.83
N THR A 197 8.59 0.37 -7.54
CA THR A 197 8.85 1.40 -8.56
C THR A 197 9.94 0.95 -9.53
N PRO A 198 9.88 1.39 -10.81
CA PRO A 198 11.03 1.35 -11.72
C PRO A 198 12.33 1.78 -11.04
N ASN A 199 13.39 0.98 -11.19
CA ASN A 199 14.69 1.26 -10.58
C ASN A 199 15.50 2.26 -11.42
N SER A 200 14.86 3.38 -11.75
CA SER A 200 15.46 4.49 -12.50
C SER A 200 16.03 5.51 -11.53
N ALA A 201 17.25 5.98 -11.78
CA ALA A 201 17.84 7.10 -11.03
C ALA A 201 17.06 8.41 -11.21
N GLN A 202 16.13 8.47 -12.17
CA GLN A 202 15.26 9.63 -12.43
C GLN A 202 13.82 9.41 -11.93
N TRP A 203 13.50 8.31 -11.24
CA TRP A 203 12.12 7.98 -10.86
C TRP A 203 11.39 9.10 -10.10
N ALA A 204 12.09 9.77 -9.18
CA ALA A 204 11.51 10.81 -8.34
C ALA A 204 11.59 12.24 -8.94
N ARG A 205 12.02 12.39 -10.20
CA ARG A 205 12.27 13.69 -10.83
C ARG A 205 11.17 14.13 -11.77
#